data_AF-A0A535VG97-F1
#
_entry.id   AF-A0A535VG97-F1
#
_cell.length_a   1.000
_cell.length_b   1.000
_cell.length_c   1.000
_cell.angle_alpha   90.00
_cell.angle_beta   90.00
_cell.angle_gamma   90.00
#
_symmetry.space_group_name_H-M   'P 1'
#
loop_
_entity.id
_entity.type
_entity.pdbx_description
1 polymer ?
#
loop_
_entity_poly.entity_id
_entity_poly.type
_entity_poly.pdbx_seq_one_letter_code
_entity_poly.pdbx_strand_id
1 'polypeptide(L)'
;MDELYPNPMQFDINRFRAPRDEHRQRGAYAPFGLGDHTCLGAGIAEVQLMVTMATLLSMYTLQFDPPDYQLVIEKHPTPAPGNHFQVKVRERRNSSGSGSWSIHPNGR
;
A
#
# COMPACT_ATOMS: atom_id res chain seq x y z
N MET A 1 5.73 -19.23 10.42
CA MET A 1 5.20 -17.91 9.97
C MET A 1 5.10 -16.98 11.17
N ASP A 2 4.47 -17.41 12.26
CA ASP A 2 4.32 -16.64 13.50
C ASP A 2 5.66 -16.23 14.15
N GLU A 3 6.72 -17.03 13.95
CA GLU A 3 8.08 -16.72 14.41
C GLU A 3 8.68 -15.47 13.74
N LEU A 4 8.36 -15.21 12.46
CA LEU A 4 8.85 -14.06 11.71
C LEU A 4 7.89 -12.88 11.79
N TYR A 5 6.58 -13.19 11.79
CA TYR A 5 5.50 -12.23 11.80
C TYR A 5 4.47 -12.62 12.87
N PRO A 6 4.52 -12.02 14.07
CA PRO A 6 3.47 -12.20 15.06
C PRO A 6 2.12 -11.78 14.48
N ASN A 7 1.08 -12.60 14.73
CA ASN A 7 -0.26 -12.42 14.17
C ASN A 7 -0.23 -12.19 12.64
N PRO A 8 0.24 -13.15 11.84
CA PRO A 8 0.52 -12.95 10.41
C PRO A 8 -0.74 -12.67 9.60
N MET A 9 -1.91 -13.08 10.09
CA MET A 9 -3.20 -12.83 9.45
C MET A 9 -3.77 -11.44 9.76
N GLN A 10 -3.13 -10.66 10.65
CA GLN A 10 -3.55 -9.30 10.98
C GLN A 10 -2.81 -8.29 10.09
N PHE A 11 -3.58 -7.44 9.41
CA PHE A 11 -3.03 -6.26 8.75
C PHE A 11 -2.54 -5.25 9.80
N ASP A 12 -1.22 -5.15 9.94
CA ASP A 12 -0.56 -4.24 10.87
C ASP A 12 0.63 -3.58 10.17
N ILE A 13 0.51 -2.28 9.88
CA ILE A 13 1.55 -1.50 9.20
C ILE A 13 2.76 -1.20 10.10
N ASN A 14 2.59 -1.22 11.42
CA ASN A 14 3.66 -0.86 12.34
C ASN A 14 4.76 -1.93 12.40
N ARG A 15 4.51 -3.14 11.88
CA ARG A 15 5.52 -4.20 11.78
C ARG A 15 6.73 -3.87 10.91
N PHE A 16 6.57 -2.88 10.04
CA PHE A 16 7.63 -2.39 9.15
C PHE A 16 8.44 -1.23 9.73
N ARG A 17 8.13 -0.78 10.96
CA ARG A 17 8.82 0.33 11.63
C ARG A 17 9.74 -0.17 12.73
N ALA A 18 10.80 0.59 13.01
CA ALA A 18 11.63 0.38 14.20
C ALA A 18 10.79 0.48 15.48
N PRO A 19 11.05 -0.35 16.51
CA PRO A 19 12.14 -1.34 16.58
C PRO A 19 11.79 -2.73 16.03
N ARG A 20 10.58 -2.92 15.45
CA ARG A 20 10.08 -4.25 15.05
C ARG A 20 10.75 -4.77 13.79
N ASP A 21 10.82 -3.93 12.76
CA ASP A 21 11.54 -4.18 11.49
C ASP A 21 11.43 -5.63 10.98
N GLU A 22 10.25 -6.24 11.09
CA GLU A 22 10.06 -7.69 10.89
C GLU A 22 10.49 -8.13 9.48
N HIS A 23 10.27 -7.25 8.50
CA HIS A 23 10.67 -7.41 7.11
C HIS A 23 12.19 -7.48 6.85
N ARG A 24 13.04 -7.00 7.77
CA ARG A 24 14.50 -7.01 7.64
C ARG A 24 15.12 -8.33 8.09
N GLN A 25 14.35 -9.18 8.77
CA GLN A 25 14.81 -10.50 9.16
C GLN A 25 15.11 -11.34 7.91
N ARG A 26 16.18 -12.15 7.97
CA ARG A 26 16.65 -12.92 6.81
C ARG A 26 15.56 -13.86 6.31
N GLY A 27 15.14 -13.70 5.06
CA GLY A 27 14.13 -14.54 4.43
C GLY A 27 12.68 -14.27 4.86
N ALA A 28 12.43 -13.24 5.67
CA ALA A 28 11.06 -12.90 6.09
C ALA A 28 10.25 -12.25 4.97
N TYR A 29 10.89 -11.41 4.15
CA TYR A 29 10.19 -10.62 3.14
C TYR A 29 10.87 -10.71 1.78
N ALA A 30 10.13 -11.21 0.78
CA ALA A 30 10.60 -11.37 -0.60
C ALA A 30 9.46 -11.20 -1.63
N PRO A 31 8.75 -10.05 -1.64
CA PRO A 31 7.56 -9.85 -2.46
C PRO A 31 7.83 -9.92 -3.98
N PHE A 32 9.10 -9.75 -4.38
CA PHE A 32 9.53 -9.75 -5.78
C PHE A 32 10.53 -10.88 -6.09
N GLY A 33 10.64 -11.89 -5.23
CA GLY A 33 11.66 -12.93 -5.33
C GLY A 33 13.01 -12.53 -4.73
N LEU A 34 14.02 -13.39 -4.89
CA LEU A 34 15.38 -13.21 -4.37
C LEU A 34 16.41 -13.68 -5.42
N GLY A 35 17.59 -13.06 -5.44
CA GLY A 35 18.73 -13.46 -6.27
C GLY A 35 18.55 -13.14 -7.76
N ASP A 36 19.17 -13.95 -8.61
CA ASP A 36 19.28 -13.72 -10.08
C ASP A 36 17.93 -13.69 -10.81
N HIS A 37 16.88 -14.22 -10.17
CA HIS A 37 15.51 -14.23 -10.70
C HIS A 37 14.57 -13.27 -9.96
N THR A 38 15.12 -12.25 -9.28
CA THR A 38 14.31 -11.15 -8.74
C THR A 38 13.54 -10.48 -9.88
N CYS A 39 12.27 -10.14 -9.64
CA CYS A 39 11.41 -9.50 -10.63
C CYS A 39 12.08 -8.25 -11.21
N LEU A 40 12.29 -8.24 -12.54
CA LEU A 40 12.86 -7.10 -13.26
C LEU A 40 12.05 -5.81 -13.04
N GLY A 41 10.75 -5.95 -12.78
CA GLY A 41 9.83 -4.84 -12.53
C GLY A 41 9.76 -4.33 -11.08
N ALA A 42 10.56 -4.87 -10.14
CA ALA A 42 10.43 -4.56 -8.71
C ALA A 42 10.44 -3.04 -8.42
N GLY A 43 11.43 -2.30 -8.93
CA GLY A 43 11.53 -0.86 -8.69
C GLY A 43 10.37 -0.06 -9.32
N ILE A 44 9.91 -0.47 -10.51
CA ILE A 44 8.75 0.17 -11.17
C ILE A 44 7.48 -0.10 -10.36
N ALA A 45 7.30 -1.35 -9.89
CA ALA A 45 6.13 -1.74 -9.10
C ALA A 45 6.05 -0.93 -7.79
N GLU A 46 7.17 -0.73 -7.10
CA GLU A 46 7.22 0.09 -5.88
C GLU A 46 6.82 1.54 -6.14
N VAL A 47 7.40 2.19 -7.16
CA VAL A 47 7.08 3.58 -7.50
C VAL A 47 5.63 3.71 -7.93
N GLN A 48 5.15 2.82 -8.82
CA GLN A 48 3.78 2.85 -9.32
C GLN A 48 2.77 2.65 -8.19
N LEU A 49 3.02 1.71 -7.27
CA LEU A 49 2.18 1.48 -6.11
C LEU A 49 2.11 2.72 -5.21
N MET A 50 3.26 3.30 -4.88
CA MET A 50 3.34 4.48 -4.01
C MET A 50 2.61 5.68 -4.62
N VAL A 51 2.85 5.99 -5.90
CA VAL A 51 2.19 7.11 -6.60
C VAL A 51 0.68 6.87 -6.70
N THR A 52 0.26 5.66 -7.05
CA THR A 52 -1.17 5.33 -7.17
C THR A 52 -1.87 5.45 -5.83
N MET A 53 -1.32 4.87 -4.76
CA MET A 53 -1.90 4.95 -3.42
C MET A 53 -1.92 6.38 -2.87
N ALA A 54 -0.83 7.13 -3.00
CA ALA A 54 -0.77 8.52 -2.56
C ALA A 54 -1.79 9.39 -3.29
N THR A 55 -1.96 9.19 -4.59
CA THR A 55 -2.97 9.91 -5.40
C THR A 55 -4.39 9.55 -4.96
N LEU A 56 -4.71 8.26 -4.87
CA LEU A 56 -6.05 7.81 -4.50
C LEU A 56 -6.43 8.28 -3.09
N LEU A 57 -5.54 8.13 -2.12
CA LEU A 57 -5.81 8.45 -0.72
C LEU A 57 -5.78 9.95 -0.42
N SER A 58 -5.05 10.76 -1.19
CA SER A 58 -5.07 12.23 -1.04
C SER A 58 -6.32 12.86 -1.64
N MET A 59 -6.86 12.28 -2.70
CA MET A 59 -7.98 12.86 -3.46
C MET A 59 -9.33 12.27 -3.12
N TYR A 60 -9.40 11.04 -2.62
CA TYR A 60 -10.65 10.33 -2.46
C TYR A 60 -10.79 9.69 -1.08
N THR A 61 -12.04 9.54 -0.66
CA THR A 61 -12.41 8.62 0.40
C THR A 61 -13.14 7.44 -0.25
N LEU A 62 -12.56 6.25 -0.09
CA LEU A 62 -13.03 5.02 -0.73
C LEU A 62 -13.83 4.16 0.27
N GLN A 63 -14.81 3.41 -0.23
CA GLN A 63 -15.60 2.47 0.56
C GLN A 63 -15.95 1.23 -0.28
N PHE A 64 -16.03 0.05 0.35
CA PHE A 64 -16.55 -1.14 -0.31
C PHE A 64 -18.01 -0.97 -0.75
N ASP A 65 -18.37 -1.67 -1.81
CA ASP A 65 -19.74 -1.81 -2.27
C ASP A 65 -20.07 -3.30 -2.48
N PRO A 66 -20.83 -3.95 -1.58
CA PRO A 66 -21.49 -3.38 -0.41
C PRO A 66 -20.52 -3.07 0.76
N PRO A 67 -20.90 -2.23 1.73
CA PRO A 67 -20.04 -1.82 2.84
C PRO A 67 -19.49 -2.96 3.72
N ASP A 68 -20.21 -4.07 3.80
CA ASP A 68 -19.91 -5.27 4.58
C ASP A 68 -19.25 -6.38 3.76
N TYR A 69 -18.83 -6.08 2.53
CA TYR A 69 -18.13 -7.01 1.66
C TYR A 69 -16.94 -7.68 2.36
N GLN A 70 -16.90 -9.01 2.30
CA GLN A 70 -15.78 -9.81 2.77
C GLN A 70 -14.90 -10.19 1.58
N LEU A 71 -13.60 -9.94 1.69
CA LEU A 71 -12.65 -10.20 0.60
C LEU A 71 -12.56 -11.70 0.29
N VAL A 72 -13.09 -12.08 -0.87
CA VAL A 72 -12.85 -13.39 -1.47
C VAL A 72 -11.60 -13.30 -2.35
N ILE A 73 -10.64 -14.20 -2.12
CA ILE A 73 -9.43 -14.31 -2.94
C ILE A 73 -9.60 -15.46 -3.92
N GLU A 74 -9.49 -15.16 -5.20
CA GLU A 74 -9.46 -16.12 -6.31
C GLU A 74 -8.03 -16.19 -6.88
N LYS A 75 -7.66 -17.30 -7.53
CA LYS A 75 -6.28 -17.54 -7.99
C LYS A 75 -6.22 -17.73 -9.50
N HIS A 76 -5.98 -16.67 -10.28
CA HIS A 76 -5.87 -16.81 -11.74
C HIS A 76 -4.99 -15.72 -12.40
N PRO A 77 -3.74 -16.02 -12.81
CA PRO A 77 -2.82 -17.04 -12.28
C PRO A 77 -2.23 -16.66 -10.91
N THR A 78 -2.37 -15.40 -10.49
CA THR A 78 -1.95 -14.89 -9.18
C THR A 78 -3.17 -14.74 -8.25
N PRO A 79 -2.99 -14.72 -6.93
CA PRO A 79 -4.05 -14.37 -5.99
C PRO A 79 -4.54 -12.93 -6.25
N ALA A 80 -5.84 -12.76 -6.40
CA ALA A 80 -6.48 -11.47 -6.62
C ALA A 80 -7.87 -11.45 -5.93
N PRO A 81 -8.47 -10.27 -5.70
CA PRO A 81 -9.87 -10.19 -5.32
C PRO A 81 -10.76 -10.88 -6.36
N GLY A 82 -11.80 -11.60 -5.90
CA GLY A 82 -12.77 -12.24 -6.79
C GLY A 82 -13.60 -11.23 -7.59
N ASN A 83 -14.36 -11.74 -8.56
CA ASN A 83 -15.07 -10.93 -9.57
C ASN A 83 -16.09 -9.91 -9.02
N HIS A 84 -16.50 -10.05 -7.77
CA HIS A 84 -17.46 -9.17 -7.10
C HIS A 84 -16.82 -8.12 -6.20
N PHE A 85 -15.49 -7.99 -6.21
CA PHE A 85 -14.80 -6.94 -5.49
C PHE A 85 -15.10 -5.57 -6.11
N GLN A 86 -15.82 -4.72 -5.37
CA GLN A 86 -16.14 -3.36 -5.80
C GLN A 86 -15.79 -2.34 -4.71
N VAL A 87 -15.28 -1.20 -5.17
CA VAL A 87 -14.97 -0.04 -4.35
C VAL A 87 -15.61 1.16 -5.02
N LYS A 88 -16.35 1.96 -4.26
CA LYS A 88 -16.92 3.22 -4.70
C LYS A 88 -16.20 4.41 -4.05
N VAL A 89 -16.21 5.53 -4.77
CA VAL A 89 -15.79 6.82 -4.21
C VAL A 89 -16.95 7.35 -3.36
N ARG A 90 -16.74 7.43 -2.05
CA ARG A 90 -17.71 8.05 -1.13
C ARG A 90 -17.65 9.57 -1.22
N GLU A 91 -16.44 10.11 -1.33
CA GLU A 91 -16.17 11.54 -1.37
C GLU A 91 -14.90 11.82 -2.17
N ARG A 92 -14.88 12.95 -2.88
CA ARG A 92 -13.65 13.55 -3.42
C ARG A 92 -13.24 14.70 -2.52
N ARG A 93 -12.03 14.66 -1.97
CA ARG A 93 -11.43 15.80 -1.27
C ARG A 93 -11.15 16.89 -2.30
N ASN A 94 -11.79 18.04 -2.12
CA ASN A 94 -11.48 19.22 -2.90
C ASN A 94 -10.09 19.71 -2.48
N SER A 95 -9.22 19.97 -3.45
CA SER A 95 -7.99 20.71 -3.23
C SER A 95 -8.30 22.20 -3.01
N SER A 96 -9.02 22.54 -1.95
CA SER A 96 -9.13 23.91 -1.45
C SER A 96 -7.88 24.19 -0.62
N GLY A 97 -6.78 24.42 -1.33
CA GLY A 97 -5.48 24.63 -0.75
C GLY A 97 -4.50 24.94 -1.87
N SER A 98 -4.69 26.09 -2.53
CA SER A 98 -3.56 26.83 -3.07
C SER A 98 -2.61 27.05 -1.88
N GLY A 99 -1.66 26.14 -1.71
CA GLY A 99 -0.53 26.38 -0.84
C GLY A 99 0.18 27.59 -1.41
N SER A 100 -0.10 28.77 -0.86
CA SER A 100 0.79 29.90 -0.95
C SER A 100 2.11 29.44 -0.34
N TRP A 101 3.00 28.91 -1.17
CA TRP A 101 4.40 28.84 -0.85
C TRP A 101 4.89 30.29 -0.81
N SER A 102 4.73 30.91 0.35
CA SER A 102 5.41 32.16 0.66
C SER A 102 6.88 31.80 0.87
N ILE A 103 7.63 31.74 -0.23
CA ILE A 103 9.08 31.91 -0.24
C ILE A 103 9.37 33.20 0.54
N HIS A 104 9.78 33.06 1.80
CA HIS A 104 10.37 34.18 2.54
C HIS A 104 11.71 34.49 1.88
N PRO A 105 11.90 35.68 1.26
CA PRO A 105 13.23 36.10 0.89
C PRO A 105 13.92 36.61 2.16
N ASN A 106 15.12 36.10 2.40
CA ASN A 106 16.14 36.53 3.38
C ASN A 106 16.08 36.01 4.83
N GLY A 107 17.17 35.33 5.19
CA GLY A 107 17.60 35.15 6.57
C GLY A 107 19.01 34.57 6.70
N ARG A 108 20.02 35.27 6.13
CA ARG A 108 21.49 35.16 6.36
C ARG A 108 22.17 33.79 6.22
#